data_AF-A0AA43U5R5-F1
#
_entry.id   AF-A0AA43U5R5-F1
#
_cell.length_a   1.000
_cell.length_b   1.000
_cell.length_c   1.000
_cell.angle_alpha   90.00
_cell.angle_beta   90.00
_cell.angle_gamma   90.00
#
_symmetry.space_group_name_H-M   'P 1'
#
loop_
_entity.id
_entity.type
_entity.pdbx_description
1 polymer ?
#
loop_
_entity_poly.entity_id
_entity_poly.type
_entity_poly.pdbx_seq_one_letter_code
_entity_poly.pdbx_strand_id
1 'polypeptide(L)'
;MYNNRNNTKKEGEPMALSDKKRASNDRWIKENYKQVKLSMPNEEAEALEVHCAEYGYTKAGFIRQAIKDKIALDHQMNANKG
;
A
#
# COMPACT_ATOMS: atom_id res chain seq x y z
N MET A 1 -3.14 14.26 35.89
CA MET A 1 -4.29 14.97 35.32
C MET A 1 -3.88 15.56 33.98
N TYR A 2 -4.38 15.03 32.88
CA TYR A 2 -4.21 15.62 31.55
C TYR A 2 -5.59 15.74 30.92
N ASN A 3 -6.09 16.97 30.81
CA ASN A 3 -7.35 17.27 30.15
C ASN A 3 -7.08 17.56 28.68
N ASN A 4 -7.74 16.85 27.76
CA ASN A 4 -8.10 17.50 26.51
C ASN A 4 -9.50 17.10 26.03
N ARG A 5 -10.21 18.13 25.59
CA ARG A 5 -11.66 18.24 25.38
C ARG A 5 -12.09 17.62 24.04
N ASN A 6 -13.32 17.11 24.05
CA ASN A 6 -14.23 16.93 22.92
C ASN A 6 -13.89 15.86 21.88
N ASN A 7 -14.52 14.68 22.01
CA ASN A 7 -15.30 14.14 20.89
C ASN A 7 -16.33 13.11 21.38
N THR A 8 -17.54 13.58 21.64
CA THR A 8 -18.74 12.73 21.60
C THR A 8 -18.95 12.30 20.14
N LYS A 9 -18.52 11.10 19.77
CA LYS A 9 -18.96 10.49 18.51
C LYS A 9 -19.71 9.21 18.84
N LYS A 10 -21.02 9.30 18.62
CA LYS A 10 -21.94 8.17 18.69
C LYS A 10 -21.53 7.12 17.69
N GLU A 11 -21.51 5.89 18.16
CA GLU A 11 -21.44 4.67 17.36
C GLU A 11 -22.68 4.64 16.43
N GLY A 12 -22.47 4.51 15.11
CA GLY A 12 -23.56 4.17 14.17
C GLY A 12 -23.74 5.02 12.91
N GLU A 13 -22.98 6.10 12.68
CA GLU A 13 -23.06 6.83 11.39
C GLU A 13 -21.93 6.39 10.45
N PRO A 14 -22.21 5.82 9.26
CA PRO A 14 -21.19 5.69 8.24
C PRO A 14 -20.72 7.11 7.93
N MET A 15 -19.43 7.40 8.09
CA MET A 15 -18.84 8.64 7.57
C MET A 15 -19.01 8.64 6.05
N ALA A 16 -20.18 9.07 5.59
CA ALA A 16 -20.44 9.47 4.23
C ALA A 16 -19.59 10.72 4.01
N LEU A 17 -18.32 10.49 3.62
CA LEU A 17 -17.49 11.52 3.03
C LEU A 17 -18.39 12.19 1.98
N SER A 18 -18.76 13.46 2.20
CA SER A 18 -19.64 14.18 1.27
C SER A 18 -19.15 13.95 -0.16
N ASP A 19 -20.05 13.70 -1.10
CA ASP A 19 -19.69 13.14 -2.42
C ASP A 19 -18.55 13.91 -3.12
N LYS A 20 -18.43 15.21 -2.83
CA LYS A 20 -17.32 16.08 -3.26
C LYS A 20 -15.94 15.64 -2.75
N LYS A 21 -15.82 15.22 -1.48
CA LYS A 21 -14.56 14.70 -0.90
C LYS A 21 -14.17 13.35 -1.50
N ARG A 22 -15.16 12.49 -1.79
CA ARG A 22 -14.93 11.20 -2.45
C ARG A 22 -14.40 11.40 -3.88
N ALA A 23 -15.06 12.25 -4.68
CA ALA A 23 -14.62 12.55 -6.03
C ALA A 23 -13.23 13.18 -6.10
N SER A 24 -12.90 14.05 -5.14
CA SER A 24 -11.56 14.64 -5.04
C SER A 24 -10.48 13.61 -4.69
N ASN A 25 -10.77 12.65 -3.79
CA ASN A 25 -9.84 11.60 -3.42
C ASN A 25 -9.61 10.63 -4.59
N ASP A 26 -10.70 10.20 -5.25
CA ASP A 26 -10.64 9.30 -6.40
C ASP A 26 -9.81 9.91 -7.54
N ARG A 27 -9.97 11.23 -7.79
CA ARG A 27 -9.15 11.97 -8.76
C ARG A 27 -7.67 11.97 -8.36
N TRP A 28 -7.35 12.28 -7.11
CA TRP A 28 -5.98 12.29 -6.63
C TRP A 28 -5.31 10.90 -6.74
N ILE A 29 -6.03 9.84 -6.38
CA ILE A 29 -5.53 8.46 -6.53
C ILE A 29 -5.24 8.15 -8.00
N LYS A 30 -6.16 8.48 -8.91
CA LYS A 30 -5.98 8.24 -10.35
C LYS A 30 -4.78 9.02 -10.93
N GLU A 31 -4.54 10.23 -10.47
CA GLU A 31 -3.43 11.08 -10.95
C GLU A 31 -2.08 10.67 -10.36
N ASN A 32 -2.03 10.13 -9.13
CA ASN A 32 -0.78 9.84 -8.41
C ASN A 32 -0.41 8.35 -8.34
N TYR A 33 -1.34 7.44 -8.63
CA TYR A 33 -1.09 6.00 -8.60
C TYR A 33 -1.27 5.39 -9.99
N LYS A 34 -0.25 4.66 -10.43
CA LYS A 34 -0.32 3.82 -11.63
C LYS A 34 -0.55 2.37 -11.21
N GLN A 35 -1.66 1.79 -11.65
CA GLN A 35 -1.93 0.36 -11.44
C GLN A 35 -1.00 -0.47 -12.32
N VAL A 36 -0.31 -1.43 -11.71
CA VAL A 36 0.48 -2.43 -12.41
C VAL A 36 -0.31 -3.73 -12.43
N LYS A 37 -0.53 -4.31 -13.61
CA LYS A 37 -1.12 -5.65 -13.74
C LYS A 37 -0.01 -6.67 -13.55
N LEU A 38 -0.13 -7.50 -12.52
CA LEU A 38 0.80 -8.58 -12.23
C LEU A 38 0.01 -9.89 -12.14
N SER A 39 0.43 -10.87 -12.95
CA SER A 39 -0.02 -12.26 -12.86
C SER A 39 1.21 -13.10 -12.53
N MET A 40 1.06 -14.06 -11.62
CA MET A 40 2.10 -15.00 -11.22
C MET A 40 1.50 -16.42 -11.15
N PRO A 41 2.31 -17.48 -11.21
CA PRO A 41 1.87 -18.85 -10.96
C PRO A 41 1.15 -18.97 -9.61
N ASN A 42 0.16 -19.88 -9.53
CA ASN A 42 -0.63 -20.08 -8.31
C ASN A 42 0.26 -20.44 -7.11
N GLU A 43 1.27 -21.30 -7.32
CA GLU A 43 2.22 -21.70 -6.29
C GLU A 43 3.00 -20.50 -5.72
N GLU A 44 3.41 -19.56 -6.57
CA GLU A 44 4.09 -18.34 -6.12
C GLU A 44 3.14 -17.39 -5.37
N ALA A 45 1.88 -17.31 -5.80
CA ALA A 45 0.87 -16.52 -5.12
C ALA A 45 0.56 -17.06 -3.71
N GLU A 46 0.47 -18.39 -3.56
CA GLU A 46 0.31 -19.06 -2.28
C GLU A 46 1.53 -18.86 -1.37
N ALA A 47 2.74 -19.00 -1.91
CA ALA A 47 3.97 -18.74 -1.15
C ALA A 47 4.03 -17.29 -0.65
N LEU A 48 3.67 -16.32 -1.52
CA LEU A 48 3.57 -14.92 -1.13
C LEU A 48 2.51 -14.71 -0.04
N GLU A 49 1.39 -15.40 -0.12
CA GLU A 49 0.32 -15.32 0.88
C GLU A 49 0.78 -15.80 2.25
N VAL A 50 1.37 -16.99 2.32
CA VAL A 50 1.88 -17.57 3.57
C VAL A 50 2.94 -16.66 4.17
N HIS A 51 3.90 -16.21 3.36
CA HIS A 51 4.95 -15.31 3.83
C HIS A 51 4.38 -13.97 4.35
N CYS A 52 3.46 -13.36 3.62
CA CYS A 52 2.84 -12.11 4.09
C CYS A 52 2.06 -12.31 5.40
N ALA A 53 1.38 -13.45 5.56
CA ALA A 53 0.63 -13.77 6.77
C ALA A 53 1.56 -14.00 7.98
N GLU A 54 2.69 -14.69 7.78
CA GLU A 54 3.66 -14.97 8.83
C GLU A 54 4.33 -13.70 9.37
N TYR A 55 4.70 -12.77 8.49
CA TYR A 55 5.45 -11.57 8.86
C TYR A 55 4.58 -10.31 9.01
N GLY A 56 3.26 -10.43 8.84
CA GLY A 56 2.31 -9.32 9.00
C GLY A 56 2.36 -8.27 7.90
N TYR A 57 2.77 -8.65 6.69
CA TYR A 57 2.83 -7.75 5.54
C TYR A 57 1.54 -7.78 4.73
N THR A 58 1.27 -6.68 4.01
CA THR A 58 0.32 -6.73 2.89
C THR A 58 1.04 -7.22 1.64
N LYS A 59 0.40 -8.06 0.83
CA LYS A 59 0.97 -8.53 -0.46
C LYS A 59 1.47 -7.37 -1.32
N ALA A 60 0.67 -6.30 -1.41
CA ALA A 60 1.03 -5.10 -2.15
C ALA A 60 2.22 -4.33 -1.54
N GLY A 61 2.32 -4.29 -0.21
CA GLY A 61 3.46 -3.69 0.50
C GLY A 61 4.74 -4.46 0.23
N PHE A 62 4.68 -5.78 0.35
CA PHE A 62 5.80 -6.68 0.08
C PHE A 62 6.31 -6.52 -1.36
N ILE A 63 5.42 -6.64 -2.36
CA ILE A 63 5.79 -6.51 -3.78
C ILE A 63 6.42 -5.14 -4.06
N ARG A 64 5.87 -4.05 -3.52
CA ARG A 64 6.44 -2.71 -3.71
C ARG A 64 7.85 -2.59 -3.14
N GLN A 65 8.11 -3.21 -1.99
CA GLN A 65 9.43 -3.18 -1.37
C GLN A 65 10.43 -4.02 -2.18
N ALA A 66 10.06 -5.24 -2.56
CA ALA A 66 10.90 -6.11 -3.39
C ALA A 66 11.32 -5.45 -4.72
N ILE A 67 10.40 -4.73 -5.38
CA ILE A 67 10.70 -3.98 -6.61
C ILE A 67 11.75 -2.88 -6.33
N LYS A 68 11.59 -2.11 -5.24
CA LYS A 68 12.56 -1.05 -4.88
C LYS A 68 13.94 -1.63 -4.59
N ASP A 69 13.99 -2.71 -3.83
CA ASP A 69 15.23 -3.37 -3.44
C ASP A 69 15.96 -3.90 -4.68
N LYS A 70 15.21 -4.50 -5.62
CA LYS A 70 15.78 -4.99 -6.87
C LYS A 70 16.33 -3.87 -7.75
N ILE A 71 15.61 -2.75 -7.92
CA ILE A 71 16.08 -1.58 -8.66
C ILE A 71 17.34 -0.99 -8.02
N ALA A 72 17.35 -0.85 -6.69
CA ALA A 72 18.49 -0.32 -5.96
C ALA A 72 19.73 -1.22 -6.14
N LEU A 73 19.55 -2.54 -6.07
CA LEU A 73 20.60 -3.51 -6.31
C LEU A 73 21.15 -3.41 -7.74
N ASP A 74 20.27 -3.33 -8.75
CA ASP A 74 20.69 -3.22 -10.15
C ASP A 74 21.49 -1.94 -10.41
N HIS A 75 21.10 -0.82 -9.80
CA HIS A 75 21.88 0.42 -9.87
C HIS A 75 23.27 0.29 -9.23
N GLN A 76 23.37 -0.34 -8.05
CA GLN A 76 24.65 -0.58 -7.39
C GLN A 76 25.56 -1.50 -8.21
N MET A 77 25.00 -2.57 -8.77
CA MET A 77 25.76 -3.52 -9.60
C MET A 77 26.27 -2.87 -10.90
N ASN A 78 25.53 -1.92 -11.47
CA ASN A 78 25.94 -1.21 -12.68
C ASN A 78 26.97 -0.11 -12.40
N ALA A 79 26.90 0.56 -11.24
CA ALA A 79 27.89 1.55 -10.82
C ALA A 79 29.28 0.92 -10.56
N ASN A 80 29.33 -0.35 -10.18
CA ASN A 80 30.59 -1.07 -9.89
C ASN A 80 31.22 -1.75 -11.13
N LYS A 81 30.62 -1.60 -12.32
CA LYS A 81 31.09 -2.21 -13.57
C LYS A 81 31.70 -1.21 -14.57
N GLY A 82 31.67 0.09 -14.25
CA GLY A 82 32.32 1.17 -15.02
C GLY A 82 33.52 1.71 -14.28
#